data_AF-R1DDI3-F1
#
_entry.id   AF-R1DDI3-F1
#
_cell.length_a   1.000
_cell.length_b   1.000
_cell.length_c   1.000
_cell.angle_alpha   90.00
_cell.angle_beta   90.00
_cell.angle_gamma   90.00
#
_symmetry.space_group_name_H-M   'P 1'
#
loop_
_entity.id
_entity.type
_entity.pdbx_description
1 polymer ?
#
loop_
_entity_poly.entity_id
_entity_poly.type
_entity_poly.pdbx_seq_one_letter_code
_entity_poly.pdbx_strand_id
1 'polypeptide(L)'
;MPEVQKADQWPEGGTGVEGGFALARANDLFISTYNMGRSPQLWEEPDVFDPQRWDRPFDNPNVKGWAGYDPAKRTGTGKMKPEGGLWVANLEIASDHAMIPFGAGERKCVGDQFALLEAAVSVVMLLRRFEFDLEMPDGPVNPAKLDPDNPDKSIGTVGMVSAATIHTATGLFCRVKERFPGRTDLPPRQDPNLQAPEPEGPALGEPALVP
;
A
#
# COMPACT_ATOMS: atom_id res chain seq x y z
N MET A 1 32.50 -5.33 -34.41
CA MET A 1 31.02 -5.19 -34.50
C MET A 1 30.48 -5.37 -33.09
N PRO A 2 29.60 -4.49 -32.58
CA PRO A 2 29.00 -4.71 -31.26
C PRO A 2 28.22 -6.04 -31.29
N GLU A 3 28.41 -6.85 -30.26
CA GLU A 3 27.77 -8.15 -30.12
C GLU A 3 26.25 -7.98 -30.19
N VAL A 4 25.60 -8.71 -31.11
CA VAL A 4 24.14 -8.68 -31.25
C VAL A 4 23.58 -9.31 -29.97
N GLN A 5 23.07 -8.47 -29.08
CA GLN A 5 22.48 -8.93 -27.82
C GLN A 5 21.30 -9.85 -28.15
N LYS A 6 21.41 -11.10 -27.69
CA LYS A 6 20.43 -12.16 -27.95
C LYS A 6 19.08 -11.79 -27.33
N ALA A 7 17.99 -12.24 -27.95
CA ALA A 7 16.64 -12.09 -27.41
C ALA A 7 16.52 -12.73 -26.02
N ASP A 8 15.85 -12.05 -25.11
CA ASP A 8 15.54 -12.56 -23.78
C ASP A 8 14.35 -13.53 -23.85
N GLN A 9 14.28 -14.50 -22.94
CA GLN A 9 13.16 -15.43 -22.85
C GLN A 9 12.31 -15.08 -21.63
N TRP A 10 11.09 -14.63 -21.88
CA TRP A 10 10.10 -14.40 -20.83
C TRP A 10 9.51 -15.76 -20.41
N PRO A 11 9.50 -16.10 -19.12
CA PRO A 11 9.02 -17.40 -18.67
C PRO A 11 7.51 -17.56 -18.90
N GLU A 12 7.06 -18.81 -18.97
CA GLU A 12 5.64 -19.11 -18.85
C GLU A 12 5.10 -18.60 -17.49
N GLY A 13 3.93 -17.98 -17.49
CA GLY A 13 3.29 -17.46 -16.27
C GLY A 13 1.78 -17.62 -16.29
N GLY A 14 1.09 -17.00 -15.33
CA GLY A 14 -0.37 -17.07 -15.18
C GLY A 14 -1.20 -16.47 -16.33
N THR A 15 -0.56 -15.89 -17.35
CA THR A 15 -1.20 -15.27 -18.52
C THR A 15 -1.65 -16.27 -19.60
N GLY A 16 -1.38 -17.58 -19.42
CA GLY A 16 -1.82 -18.63 -20.35
C GLY A 16 -0.99 -18.75 -21.63
N VAL A 17 0.18 -18.09 -21.71
CA VAL A 17 1.12 -18.27 -22.82
C VAL A 17 2.05 -19.45 -22.50
N GLU A 18 1.65 -20.63 -22.96
CA GLU A 18 2.42 -21.87 -22.78
C GLU A 18 3.83 -21.76 -23.37
N GLY A 19 4.85 -22.21 -22.62
CA GLY A 19 6.24 -22.19 -23.07
C GLY A 19 6.94 -20.83 -23.01
N GLY A 20 6.25 -19.77 -22.56
CA GLY A 20 6.81 -18.43 -22.47
C GLY A 20 6.87 -17.69 -23.81
N PHE A 21 7.60 -16.58 -23.86
CA PHE A 21 7.69 -15.75 -25.07
C PHE A 21 9.09 -15.16 -25.27
N ALA A 22 9.59 -15.22 -26.51
CA ALA A 22 10.86 -14.61 -26.88
C ALA A 22 10.69 -13.09 -27.01
N LEU A 23 11.35 -12.34 -26.13
CA LEU A 23 11.34 -10.89 -26.16
C LEU A 23 12.51 -10.35 -26.99
N ALA A 24 12.19 -9.70 -28.10
CA ALA A 24 13.19 -9.01 -28.90
C ALA A 24 13.80 -7.84 -28.11
N ARG A 25 15.08 -7.56 -28.37
CA ARG A 25 15.76 -6.37 -27.84
C ARG A 25 14.99 -5.11 -28.24
N ALA A 26 14.93 -4.15 -27.32
CA ALA A 26 14.31 -2.84 -27.51
C ALA A 26 12.78 -2.86 -27.67
N ASN A 27 12.12 -3.94 -27.23
CA ASN A 27 10.69 -3.92 -27.01
C ASN A 27 10.33 -3.01 -25.83
N ASP A 28 9.34 -2.14 -26.04
CA ASP A 28 8.74 -1.36 -24.98
C ASP A 28 7.76 -2.21 -24.18
N LEU A 29 7.94 -2.27 -22.87
CA LEU A 29 7.15 -3.07 -21.95
C LEU A 29 6.46 -2.17 -20.94
N PHE A 30 5.15 -2.39 -20.77
CA PHE A 30 4.34 -1.70 -19.77
C PHE A 30 3.83 -2.71 -18.75
N ILE A 31 4.31 -2.62 -17.51
CA ILE A 31 3.81 -3.41 -16.39
C ILE A 31 2.62 -2.64 -15.80
N SER A 32 1.40 -3.17 -15.99
CA SER A 32 0.19 -2.55 -15.47
C SER A 32 -0.01 -2.89 -13.99
N THR A 33 0.55 -2.06 -13.11
CA THR A 33 0.34 -2.17 -11.66
C THR A 33 -1.14 -2.05 -11.28
N TYR A 34 -1.93 -1.29 -12.07
CA TYR A 34 -3.38 -1.19 -11.92
C TYR A 34 -4.06 -2.54 -12.09
N ASN A 35 -3.76 -3.27 -13.18
CA ASN A 35 -4.36 -4.59 -13.44
C ASN A 35 -3.90 -5.61 -12.41
N MET A 36 -2.63 -5.58 -12.00
CA MET A 36 -2.10 -6.49 -10.99
C MET A 36 -2.82 -6.31 -9.65
N GLY A 37 -2.98 -5.07 -9.19
CA GLY A 37 -3.66 -4.75 -7.93
C GLY A 37 -5.18 -4.92 -7.95
N ARG A 38 -5.80 -5.08 -9.12
CA ARG A 38 -7.25 -5.26 -9.30
C ARG A 38 -7.66 -6.57 -9.97
N SER A 39 -6.72 -7.50 -10.15
CA SER A 39 -7.02 -8.77 -10.79
C SER A 39 -7.86 -9.65 -9.85
N PRO A 40 -9.06 -10.11 -10.26
CA PRO A 40 -9.84 -11.07 -9.49
C PRO A 40 -9.20 -12.46 -9.44
N GLN A 41 -8.16 -12.70 -10.25
CA GLN A 41 -7.35 -13.91 -10.17
C GLN A 41 -6.34 -13.83 -9.02
N LEU A 42 -5.88 -12.62 -8.67
CA LEU A 42 -4.83 -12.41 -7.66
C LEU A 42 -5.38 -11.89 -6.33
N TRP A 43 -6.62 -11.41 -6.30
CA TRP A 43 -7.20 -10.82 -5.09
C TRP A 43 -8.68 -11.18 -4.96
N GLU A 44 -9.09 -11.50 -3.73
CA GLU A 44 -10.49 -11.55 -3.34
C GLU A 44 -11.09 -10.13 -3.38
N GLU A 45 -12.24 -9.99 -4.03
CA GLU A 45 -13.01 -8.73 -4.14
C GLU A 45 -12.11 -7.51 -4.41
N PRO A 46 -11.38 -7.48 -5.54
CA PRO A 46 -10.30 -6.51 -5.79
C PRO A 46 -10.75 -5.05 -5.80
N ASP A 47 -12.02 -4.79 -6.10
CA ASP A 47 -12.58 -3.45 -6.17
C ASP A 47 -13.14 -2.94 -4.82
N VAL A 48 -13.16 -3.79 -3.79
CA VAL A 48 -13.60 -3.41 -2.44
C VAL A 48 -12.44 -2.81 -1.65
N PHE A 49 -12.63 -1.60 -1.11
CA PHE A 49 -11.69 -0.98 -0.17
C PHE A 49 -11.74 -1.66 1.20
N ASP A 50 -10.90 -2.68 1.35
CA ASP A 50 -10.72 -3.42 2.60
C ASP A 50 -9.28 -3.28 3.10
N PRO A 51 -9.01 -2.38 4.08
CA PRO A 51 -7.69 -2.25 4.70
C PRO A 51 -7.20 -3.51 5.41
N GLN A 52 -8.11 -4.38 5.86
CA GLN A 52 -7.79 -5.60 6.62
C GLN A 52 -7.47 -6.80 5.71
N ARG A 53 -7.56 -6.67 4.39
CA ARG A 53 -7.17 -7.75 3.46
C ARG A 53 -5.74 -8.23 3.67
N TRP A 54 -4.88 -7.33 4.14
CA TRP A 54 -3.47 -7.63 4.36
C TRP A 54 -3.23 -8.47 5.62
N ASP A 55 -4.24 -8.68 6.46
CA ASP A 55 -4.11 -9.50 7.66
C ASP A 55 -4.45 -10.97 7.41
N ARG A 56 -5.00 -11.29 6.23
CA ARG A 56 -5.38 -12.64 5.83
C ARG A 56 -4.54 -13.14 4.65
N PRO A 57 -4.06 -14.40 4.68
CA PRO A 57 -3.42 -15.00 3.51
C PRO A 57 -4.44 -15.18 2.39
N PHE A 58 -3.95 -15.18 1.15
CA PHE A 58 -4.79 -15.42 -0.02
C PHE A 58 -3.98 -16.12 -1.12
N ASP A 59 -4.51 -17.18 -1.68
CA ASP A 59 -3.91 -17.89 -2.81
C ASP A 59 -4.97 -18.27 -3.84
N ASN A 60 -4.54 -18.47 -5.08
CA ASN A 60 -5.39 -18.98 -6.15
C ASN A 60 -4.65 -20.09 -6.91
N PRO A 61 -4.99 -21.37 -6.67
CA PRO A 61 -4.34 -22.51 -7.31
C PRO A 61 -4.44 -22.52 -8.84
N ASN A 62 -5.37 -21.75 -9.42
CA ASN A 62 -5.54 -21.66 -10.88
C ASN A 62 -4.52 -20.70 -11.53
N VAL A 63 -3.82 -19.88 -10.76
CA VAL A 63 -2.79 -18.97 -11.26
C VAL A 63 -1.44 -19.66 -11.23
N LYS A 64 -1.04 -20.23 -12.37
CA LYS A 64 0.24 -20.92 -12.52
C LYS A 64 1.41 -19.97 -12.21
N GLY A 65 2.31 -20.42 -11.34
CA GLY A 65 3.58 -19.75 -11.04
C GLY A 65 3.49 -18.61 -10.03
N TRP A 66 2.32 -18.37 -9.43
CA TRP A 66 2.16 -17.39 -8.36
C TRP A 66 2.06 -18.10 -7.00
N ALA A 67 2.90 -17.69 -6.03
CA ALA A 67 2.96 -18.33 -4.71
C ALA A 67 1.85 -17.86 -3.74
N GLY A 68 1.00 -16.93 -4.16
CA GLY A 68 -0.01 -16.33 -3.31
C GLY A 68 0.53 -15.22 -2.41
N TYR A 69 -0.37 -14.67 -1.61
CA TYR A 69 -0.11 -13.66 -0.60
C TYR A 69 0.04 -14.27 0.80
N ASP A 70 1.17 -14.00 1.45
CA ASP A 70 1.50 -14.44 2.80
C ASP A 70 1.79 -13.23 3.71
N PRO A 71 0.89 -12.89 4.65
CA PRO A 71 1.07 -11.80 5.60
C PRO A 71 2.35 -11.90 6.44
N ALA A 72 2.85 -13.10 6.72
CA ALA A 72 4.03 -13.32 7.55
C ALA A 72 5.32 -12.84 6.88
N LYS A 73 5.34 -12.74 5.55
CA LYS A 73 6.50 -12.26 4.77
C LYS A 73 6.62 -10.73 4.73
N ARG A 74 5.63 -9.99 5.23
CA ARG A 74 5.69 -8.50 5.33
C ARG A 74 6.74 -8.05 6.33
N THR A 75 6.79 -8.72 7.48
CA THR A 75 7.84 -8.53 8.48
C THR A 75 9.06 -9.32 8.03
N GLY A 76 10.14 -8.64 7.64
CA GLY A 76 11.31 -9.28 7.04
C GLY A 76 11.85 -10.50 7.80
N THR A 77 12.62 -11.34 7.11
CA THR A 77 13.26 -12.51 7.72
C THR A 77 14.48 -12.11 8.57
N GLY A 78 14.57 -12.62 9.81
CA GLY A 78 15.77 -12.51 10.67
C GLY A 78 15.72 -11.40 11.72
N LYS A 79 16.88 -10.81 12.06
CA LYS A 79 17.03 -9.73 13.08
C LYS A 79 16.35 -8.41 12.69
N MET A 80 15.74 -8.34 11.51
CA MET A 80 14.86 -7.26 11.03
C MET A 80 13.39 -7.69 11.01
N LYS A 81 12.93 -8.43 12.03
CA LYS A 81 11.55 -8.37 12.46
C LYS A 81 11.41 -7.19 13.43
N PRO A 82 11.19 -5.93 13.00
CA PRO A 82 10.54 -5.02 13.91
C PRO A 82 9.13 -5.59 14.08
N GLU A 83 8.69 -5.77 15.31
CA GLU A 83 7.28 -6.03 15.65
C GLU A 83 6.39 -4.79 15.35
N GLY A 84 6.70 -4.05 14.27
CA GLY A 84 6.19 -2.70 14.04
C GLY A 84 6.65 -2.04 12.74
N GLY A 85 6.98 -2.80 11.69
CA GLY A 85 7.09 -2.22 10.35
C GLY A 85 5.72 -1.67 9.91
N LEU A 86 5.70 -0.56 9.15
CA LEU A 86 4.44 -0.04 8.59
C LEU A 86 3.70 -1.15 7.81
N TRP A 87 2.38 -1.24 7.98
CA TRP A 87 1.48 -2.33 7.54
C TRP A 87 1.61 -2.81 6.08
N VAL A 88 2.30 -2.03 5.24
CA VAL A 88 2.44 -2.20 3.78
C VAL A 88 3.89 -2.45 3.34
N ALA A 89 4.83 -2.58 4.27
CA ALA A 89 6.24 -2.82 3.94
C ALA A 89 6.44 -4.21 3.29
N ASN A 90 7.34 -4.27 2.30
CA ASN A 90 7.74 -5.49 1.58
C ASN A 90 6.58 -6.23 0.89
N LEU A 91 5.56 -5.51 0.45
CA LEU A 91 4.39 -6.12 -0.15
C LEU A 91 4.72 -6.85 -1.45
N GLU A 92 5.74 -6.41 -2.19
CA GLU A 92 6.26 -7.09 -3.38
C GLU A 92 6.81 -8.49 -3.07
N ILE A 93 7.36 -8.71 -1.87
CA ILE A 93 7.85 -10.01 -1.43
C ILE A 93 6.68 -10.84 -0.89
N ALA A 94 5.84 -10.23 -0.05
CA ALA A 94 4.74 -10.91 0.61
C ALA A 94 3.65 -11.38 -0.37
N SER A 95 3.49 -10.69 -1.49
CA SER A 95 2.52 -11.02 -2.54
C SER A 95 3.12 -11.69 -3.77
N ASP A 96 4.39 -12.11 -3.71
CA ASP A 96 5.09 -12.67 -4.88
C ASP A 96 4.91 -11.79 -6.14
N HIS A 97 5.24 -10.51 -5.98
CA HIS A 97 5.15 -9.45 -6.98
C HIS A 97 3.73 -9.12 -7.50
N ALA A 98 2.66 -9.73 -6.99
CA ALA A 98 1.29 -9.37 -7.39
C ALA A 98 0.88 -7.94 -6.97
N MET A 99 1.54 -7.36 -5.97
CA MET A 99 1.33 -5.99 -5.53
C MET A 99 2.68 -5.28 -5.31
N ILE A 100 2.94 -4.25 -6.12
CA ILE A 100 4.23 -3.54 -6.19
C ILE A 100 4.07 -2.02 -6.04
N PRO A 101 3.58 -1.51 -4.89
CA PRO A 101 3.25 -0.09 -4.69
C PRO A 101 4.48 0.83 -4.82
N PHE A 102 5.67 0.29 -4.56
CA PHE A 102 6.95 0.99 -4.65
C PHE A 102 7.88 0.38 -5.71
N GLY A 103 7.33 -0.41 -6.64
CA GLY A 103 8.11 -1.24 -7.57
C GLY A 103 8.75 -2.45 -6.89
N ALA A 104 9.68 -3.11 -7.59
CA ALA A 104 10.38 -4.29 -7.12
C ALA A 104 11.79 -4.39 -7.73
N GLY A 105 12.64 -5.23 -7.14
CA GLY A 105 14.01 -5.48 -7.59
C GLY A 105 14.95 -4.27 -7.45
N GLU A 106 16.01 -4.25 -8.26
CA GLU A 106 17.09 -3.25 -8.20
C GLU A 106 16.65 -1.79 -8.44
N ARG A 107 15.44 -1.60 -8.97
CA ARG A 107 14.87 -0.27 -9.26
C ARG A 107 13.67 0.05 -8.37
N LYS A 108 13.48 -0.69 -7.28
CA LYS A 108 12.50 -0.37 -6.24
C LYS A 108 12.75 1.06 -5.72
N CYS A 109 11.67 1.75 -5.38
CA CYS A 109 11.73 3.10 -4.82
C CYS A 109 12.61 3.13 -3.56
N VAL A 110 13.64 3.96 -3.59
CA VAL A 110 14.53 4.19 -2.44
C VAL A 110 13.83 4.92 -1.28
N GLY A 111 12.72 5.60 -1.56
CA GLY A 111 11.96 6.40 -0.60
C GLY A 111 10.73 5.68 -0.04
N ASP A 112 10.61 4.35 -0.17
CA ASP A 112 9.40 3.61 0.25
C ASP A 112 9.05 3.82 1.73
N GLN A 113 10.03 3.70 2.63
CA GLN A 113 9.83 3.92 4.07
C GLN A 113 9.50 5.38 4.40
N PHE A 114 10.15 6.32 3.72
CA PHE A 114 9.91 7.75 3.90
C PHE A 114 8.47 8.10 3.49
N ALA A 115 8.05 7.67 2.32
CA ALA A 115 6.71 7.92 1.79
C ALA A 115 5.62 7.31 2.68
N LEU A 116 5.83 6.08 3.18
CA LEU A 116 4.89 5.45 4.11
C LEU A 116 4.76 6.24 5.43
N LEU A 117 5.88 6.70 5.98
CA LEU A 117 5.86 7.53 7.20
C LEU A 117 5.18 8.87 6.95
N GLU A 118 5.53 9.57 5.87
CA GLU A 118 4.94 10.84 5.48
C GLU A 118 3.43 10.73 5.29
N ALA A 119 2.97 9.71 4.56
CA ALA A 119 1.54 9.46 4.35
C ALA A 119 0.81 9.13 5.66
N ALA A 120 1.39 8.27 6.50
CA ALA A 120 0.79 7.90 7.78
C ALA A 120 0.64 9.11 8.70
N VAL A 121 1.71 9.90 8.87
CA VAL A 121 1.68 11.13 9.70
C VAL A 121 0.67 12.13 9.13
N SER A 122 0.66 12.35 7.82
CA SER A 122 -0.26 13.29 7.18
C SER A 122 -1.71 12.89 7.40
N VAL A 123 -2.07 11.64 7.13
CA VAL A 123 -3.44 11.13 7.31
C VAL A 123 -3.86 11.18 8.78
N VAL A 124 -3.00 10.71 9.70
CA VAL A 124 -3.32 10.72 11.14
C VAL A 124 -3.50 12.15 11.65
N MET A 125 -2.64 13.09 11.27
CA MET A 125 -2.75 14.49 11.72
C MET A 125 -4.00 15.18 11.15
N LEU A 126 -4.34 14.93 9.88
CA LEU A 126 -5.56 15.46 9.26
C LEU A 126 -6.81 14.91 9.95
N LEU A 127 -6.90 13.59 10.10
CA LEU A 127 -8.05 12.92 10.74
C LEU A 127 -8.17 13.24 12.23
N ARG A 128 -7.05 13.56 12.91
CA ARG A 128 -7.05 13.96 14.32
C ARG A 128 -7.72 15.32 14.54
N ARG A 129 -7.59 16.22 13.56
CA ARG A 129 -7.99 17.63 13.65
C ARG A 129 -9.29 17.93 12.91
N PHE A 130 -9.58 17.20 11.84
CA PHE A 130 -10.68 17.52 10.94
C PHE A 130 -11.61 16.32 10.69
N GLU A 131 -12.82 16.66 10.27
CA GLU A 131 -13.79 15.75 9.68
C GLU A 131 -13.99 16.15 8.22
N PHE A 132 -14.12 15.15 7.35
CA PHE A 132 -14.23 15.31 5.90
C PHE A 132 -15.54 14.67 5.42
N ASP A 133 -16.40 15.46 4.79
CA ASP A 133 -17.57 14.96 4.08
C ASP A 133 -17.33 15.15 2.57
N LEU A 134 -17.49 14.11 1.76
CA LEU A 134 -17.39 14.23 0.30
C LEU A 134 -18.48 15.19 -0.19
N GLU A 135 -18.09 16.20 -0.96
CA GLU A 135 -19.01 17.19 -1.51
C GLU A 135 -18.75 17.31 -2.98
N MET A 136 -19.74 17.03 -3.82
CA MET A 136 -19.62 17.21 -5.28
C MET A 136 -20.55 18.34 -5.70
N PRO A 137 -20.08 19.60 -5.78
CA PRO A 137 -20.93 20.77 -6.04
C PRO A 137 -21.72 20.66 -7.34
N ASP A 138 -21.10 20.09 -8.37
CA ASP A 138 -21.69 19.90 -9.70
C ASP A 138 -22.22 18.46 -9.92
N GLY A 139 -22.28 17.66 -8.85
CA GLY A 139 -22.65 16.25 -8.92
C GLY A 139 -21.53 15.32 -9.41
N PRO A 140 -21.85 14.02 -9.62
CA PRO A 140 -20.89 13.01 -10.10
C PRO A 140 -20.28 13.37 -11.47
N VAL A 141 -18.97 13.17 -11.64
CA VAL A 141 -18.25 13.47 -12.89
C VAL A 141 -18.79 12.64 -14.07
N ASN A 142 -19.19 11.40 -13.83
CA ASN A 142 -19.74 10.54 -14.86
C ASN A 142 -20.93 9.73 -14.30
N PRO A 143 -22.15 10.30 -14.32
CA PRO A 143 -23.34 9.63 -13.81
C PRO A 143 -23.65 8.32 -14.54
N ALA A 144 -23.27 8.19 -15.81
CA ALA A 144 -23.47 6.96 -16.59
C ALA A 144 -22.54 5.81 -16.17
N LYS A 145 -21.45 6.11 -15.45
CA LYS A 145 -20.53 5.13 -14.86
C LYS A 145 -20.80 4.89 -13.37
N LEU A 146 -21.87 5.46 -12.81
CA LEU A 146 -22.39 5.04 -11.52
C LEU A 146 -23.13 3.73 -11.73
N ASP A 147 -22.38 2.64 -11.71
CA ASP A 147 -22.96 1.31 -11.61
C ASP A 147 -23.58 1.14 -10.20
N PRO A 148 -24.89 0.87 -10.08
CA PRO A 148 -25.54 0.63 -8.80
C PRO A 148 -24.95 -0.55 -8.02
N ASP A 149 -24.44 -1.55 -8.75
CA ASP A 149 -23.97 -2.83 -8.23
C ASP A 149 -22.44 -2.82 -7.97
N ASN A 150 -21.72 -1.82 -8.48
CA ASN A 150 -20.31 -1.63 -8.17
C ASN A 150 -20.14 -1.02 -6.76
N PRO A 151 -19.44 -1.70 -5.82
CA PRO A 151 -19.15 -1.13 -4.51
C PRO A 151 -18.27 0.13 -4.60
N ASP A 152 -17.40 0.21 -5.62
CA ASP A 152 -16.58 1.40 -5.90
C ASP A 152 -17.30 2.37 -6.86
N LYS A 153 -18.04 3.30 -6.27
CA LYS A 153 -18.70 4.39 -7.01
C LYS A 153 -17.76 5.54 -7.37
N SER A 154 -16.47 5.48 -7.00
CA SER A 154 -15.52 6.59 -7.18
C SER A 154 -15.29 6.94 -8.65
N ILE A 155 -15.35 5.96 -9.56
CA ILE A 155 -15.16 6.17 -11.00
C ILE A 155 -16.27 7.06 -11.58
N GLY A 156 -17.52 6.85 -11.14
CA GLY A 156 -18.66 7.67 -11.53
C GLY A 156 -18.72 9.00 -10.77
N THR A 157 -18.34 8.99 -9.49
CA THR A 157 -18.42 10.18 -8.62
C THR A 157 -17.29 11.17 -8.84
N VAL A 158 -16.02 10.74 -8.73
CA VAL A 158 -14.83 11.59 -8.74
C VAL A 158 -14.04 11.46 -10.05
N GLY A 159 -14.04 10.26 -10.65
CA GLY A 159 -13.31 9.95 -11.87
C GLY A 159 -11.78 9.98 -11.74
N MET A 160 -11.09 9.45 -12.74
CA MET A 160 -9.62 9.35 -12.76
C MET A 160 -9.04 9.79 -14.11
N VAL A 161 -7.87 10.42 -14.07
CA VAL A 161 -7.01 10.73 -15.23
C VAL A 161 -5.59 10.29 -14.90
N SER A 162 -4.97 9.50 -15.78
CA SER A 162 -3.63 8.96 -15.55
C SER A 162 -2.56 9.80 -16.27
N ALA A 163 -1.45 10.05 -15.58
CA ALA A 163 -0.19 10.53 -16.14
C ALA A 163 0.96 9.76 -15.45
N ALA A 164 1.99 10.45 -14.95
CA ALA A 164 2.98 9.85 -14.04
C ALA A 164 2.33 9.35 -12.72
N THR A 165 1.28 10.04 -12.28
CA THR A 165 0.43 9.66 -11.15
C THR A 165 -1.04 9.63 -11.58
N ILE A 166 -1.89 8.99 -10.78
CA ILE A 166 -3.34 8.99 -10.99
C ILE A 166 -3.91 10.24 -10.31
N HIS A 167 -4.59 11.08 -11.08
CA HIS A 167 -5.26 12.28 -10.59
C HIS A 167 -6.78 12.08 -10.63
N THR A 168 -7.50 12.83 -9.80
CA THR A 168 -8.95 12.98 -9.93
C THR A 168 -9.28 13.70 -11.24
N ALA A 169 -10.39 13.35 -11.88
CA ALA A 169 -10.77 13.98 -13.15
C ALA A 169 -11.11 15.48 -13.00
N THR A 170 -11.76 15.86 -11.90
CA THR A 170 -12.21 17.26 -11.68
C THR A 170 -11.82 17.83 -10.32
N GLY A 171 -11.20 17.03 -9.45
CA GLY A 171 -10.90 17.36 -8.06
C GLY A 171 -11.61 16.42 -7.08
N LEU A 172 -11.04 16.27 -5.88
CA LEU A 172 -11.70 15.63 -4.73
C LEU A 172 -12.22 16.74 -3.82
N PHE A 173 -13.44 17.18 -4.06
CA PHE A 173 -14.06 18.24 -3.27
C PHE A 173 -14.59 17.66 -1.95
N CYS A 174 -14.21 18.28 -0.84
CA CYS A 174 -14.61 17.87 0.49
C CYS A 174 -15.03 19.08 1.30
N ARG A 175 -16.11 18.93 2.08
CA ARG A 175 -16.39 19.81 3.20
C ARG A 175 -15.48 19.43 4.35
N VAL A 176 -14.82 20.43 4.95
CA VAL A 176 -13.91 20.22 6.08
C VAL A 176 -14.45 20.94 7.30
N LYS A 177 -14.54 20.23 8.43
CA LYS A 177 -14.95 20.78 9.73
C LYS A 177 -13.85 20.50 10.76
N GLU A 178 -13.56 21.44 11.65
CA GLU A 178 -12.71 21.17 12.80
C GLU A 178 -13.40 20.18 13.73
N ARG A 179 -12.73 19.07 14.04
CA ARG A 179 -13.24 18.04 14.95
C ARG A 179 -13.30 18.54 16.39
N PHE A 180 -12.41 19.46 16.76
CA PHE A 180 -12.36 20.09 18.08
C PHE A 180 -12.18 21.61 17.94
N PRO A 181 -13.27 22.35 17.64
CA PRO A 181 -13.19 23.78 17.36
C PRO A 181 -12.52 24.58 18.49
N GLY A 182 -11.53 25.40 18.13
CA GLY A 182 -10.85 26.29 19.08
C GLY A 182 -9.91 25.60 20.09
N ARG A 183 -9.61 24.30 19.93
CA ARG A 183 -8.67 23.53 20.78
C ARG A 183 -7.45 23.11 19.95
N THR A 184 -6.35 23.84 20.08
CA THR A 184 -5.07 23.51 19.41
C THR A 184 -4.17 22.59 20.24
N ASP A 185 -4.42 22.49 21.55
CA ASP A 185 -3.64 21.80 22.58
C ASP A 185 -4.22 20.43 22.94
N LEU A 186 -4.75 19.71 21.95
CA LEU A 186 -5.33 18.40 22.16
C LEU A 186 -4.32 17.47 22.87
N PRO A 187 -4.61 16.95 24.08
CA PRO A 187 -3.66 16.13 24.80
C PRO A 187 -3.29 14.92 23.93
N PRO A 188 -2.02 14.47 23.99
CA PRO A 188 -1.62 13.23 23.36
C PRO A 188 -2.61 12.15 23.77
N ARG A 189 -3.20 11.45 22.80
CA ARG A 189 -4.01 10.29 23.13
C ARG A 189 -3.05 9.29 23.74
N GLN A 190 -3.18 9.01 25.04
CA GLN A 190 -2.40 7.94 25.66
C GLN A 190 -2.76 6.67 24.90
N ASP A 191 -1.77 6.05 24.27
CA ASP A 191 -1.97 4.77 23.62
C ASP A 191 -2.20 3.74 24.73
N PRO A 192 -3.38 3.09 24.79
CA PRO A 192 -3.66 2.10 25.81
C PRO A 192 -2.74 0.87 25.74
N ASN A 193 -1.97 0.71 24.65
CA ASN A 193 -0.99 -0.36 24.46
C ASN A 193 0.46 0.09 24.74
N LEU A 194 0.73 1.40 24.87
CA LEU A 194 2.01 1.87 25.41
C LEU A 194 1.95 1.71 26.93
N GLN A 195 2.46 0.58 27.41
CA GLN A 195 2.76 0.41 28.83
C GLN A 195 3.66 1.56 29.27
N ALA A 196 3.37 2.18 30.42
CA ALA A 196 4.28 3.15 31.01
C ALA A 196 5.68 2.52 31.10
N PRO A 197 6.76 3.27 30.82
CA PRO A 197 8.10 2.74 31.02
C PRO A 197 8.18 2.24 32.46
N GLU A 198 8.60 0.98 32.64
CA GLU A 198 8.83 0.45 33.98
C GLU A 198 9.76 1.41 34.73
N PRO A 199 9.49 1.72 36.01
CA PRO A 199 10.36 2.59 36.78
C PRO A 199 11.78 2.04 36.69
N GLU A 200 12.72 2.88 36.25
CA GLU A 200 14.14 2.52 36.21
C GLU A 200 14.51 1.93 37.58
N GLY A 201 14.83 0.63 37.57
CA GLY A 201 15.36 -0.03 38.76
C GLY A 201 16.56 0.76 39.27
N PRO A 202 16.86 0.69 40.58
CA PRO A 202 17.89 1.53 41.18
C PRO A 202 19.19 1.40 40.38
N ALA A 203 19.74 2.56 40.01
CA ALA A 203 20.99 2.65 39.26
C ALA A 203 22.04 1.74 39.91
N LEU A 204 22.56 0.80 39.13
CA LEU A 204 23.68 -0.04 39.53
C LEU A 204 24.86 0.88 39.87
N GLY A 205 25.13 1.09 41.16
CA GLY A 205 26.41 1.64 41.60
C GLY A 205 26.43 2.70 42.68
N GLU A 206 25.53 2.72 43.67
CA GLU A 206 25.86 3.36 44.94
C GLU A 206 26.51 2.34 45.88
N PRO A 207 27.82 2.44 46.18
CA PRO A 207 28.43 1.58 47.18
C PRO A 207 27.89 1.96 48.56
N ALA A 208 27.29 0.98 49.24
CA ALA A 208 26.86 1.13 50.62
C ALA A 208 28.08 1.52 51.49
N LEU A 209 28.03 2.73 52.06
CA LEU A 209 28.90 3.11 53.16
C LEU A 209 28.51 2.25 54.37
N VAL A 210 29.35 1.25 54.66
CA VAL A 210 29.31 0.49 55.92
C VAL A 210 29.98 1.36 57.01
N PRO A 211 29.38 1.51 58.20
CA PRO A 211 29.93 2.32 59.29
C PRO A 211 31.28 1.84 59.83
#